data_AF-A0A945CQN8-F1
#
_entry.id   AF-A0A945CQN8-F1
#
_cell.length_a   1.000
_cell.length_b   1.000
_cell.length_c   1.000
_cell.angle_alpha   90.00
_cell.angle_beta   90.00
_cell.angle_gamma   90.00
#
_symmetry.space_group_name_H-M   'P 1'
#
loop_
_entity.id
_entity.type
_entity.pdbx_description
1 polymer ?
#
loop_
_entity_poly.entity_id
_entity_poly.type
_entity_poly.pdbx_seq_one_letter_code
_entity_poly.pdbx_strand_id
1 'polypeptide(L)'
;MKPKVYIETSILSYLTARLSNDLRVAANQSMTIEWWETRRSDFELFISELVIAETGLGDSDAAQKRLEVIDDLPRLTVTESVKILAQMLISEGVIPNQEEQWKLVANPLRKWQLQGRAQPGYPVRRLLRQRMQYEEYPWKRHGRCTANASSSMVT
;
A
#
# COMPACT_ATOMS: atom_id res chain seq x y z
N MET A 1 -3.21 30.11 -5.24
CA MET A 1 -3.39 28.77 -5.84
C MET A 1 -3.52 27.77 -4.70
N LYS A 2 -4.45 26.80 -4.80
CA LYS A 2 -4.54 25.72 -3.80
C LYS A 2 -3.40 24.73 -4.03
N PRO A 3 -2.74 24.21 -2.97
CA PRO A 3 -1.80 23.10 -3.10
C PRO A 3 -2.50 21.85 -3.63
N LYS A 4 -1.77 21.03 -4.39
CA LYS A 4 -2.27 19.79 -5.01
C LYS A 4 -1.90 18.57 -4.18
N VAL A 5 -2.83 17.66 -3.99
CA VAL A 5 -2.63 16.42 -3.21
C VAL A 5 -3.10 15.21 -4.02
N TYR A 6 -2.30 14.16 -4.01
CA TYR A 6 -2.68 12.87 -4.57
C TYR A 6 -3.27 11.97 -3.48
N ILE A 7 -4.40 11.34 -3.77
CA ILE A 7 -5.12 10.46 -2.84
C ILE A 7 -4.85 9.00 -3.19
N GLU A 8 -4.24 8.28 -2.24
CA GLU A 8 -3.94 6.84 -2.34
C GLU A 8 -5.12 5.97 -1.88
N THR A 9 -5.18 4.72 -2.34
CA THR A 9 -6.24 3.74 -2.02
C THR A 9 -6.40 3.48 -0.51
N SER A 10 -5.30 3.56 0.25
CA SER A 10 -5.33 3.37 1.71
C SER A 10 -6.14 4.44 2.43
N ILE A 11 -6.10 5.69 1.96
CA ILE A 11 -6.88 6.81 2.50
C ILE A 11 -8.37 6.50 2.36
N LEU A 12 -8.80 6.05 1.17
CA LEU A 12 -10.19 5.67 0.90
C LEU A 12 -10.64 4.50 1.77
N SER A 13 -9.74 3.54 2.01
CA SER A 13 -10.01 2.42 2.89
C SER A 13 -10.22 2.87 4.34
N TYR A 14 -9.42 3.81 4.83
CA TYR A 14 -9.60 4.37 6.17
C TYR A 14 -10.88 5.20 6.32
N LEU A 15 -11.29 5.93 5.27
CA LEU A 15 -12.50 6.74 5.29
C LEU A 15 -13.79 5.92 5.43
N THR A 16 -13.89 4.80 4.69
CA THR A 16 -15.16 4.05 4.58
C THR A 16 -15.20 2.79 5.42
N ALA A 17 -14.06 2.33 5.95
CA ALA A 17 -14.02 1.16 6.82
C ALA A 17 -14.72 1.43 8.15
N ARG A 18 -15.28 0.36 8.72
CA ARG A 18 -15.75 0.38 10.12
C ARG A 18 -14.58 0.69 11.04
N LEU A 19 -14.86 1.38 12.15
CA LEU A 19 -13.84 1.67 13.15
C LEU A 19 -13.18 0.37 13.61
N SER A 20 -11.85 0.36 13.55
CA SER A 20 -11.05 -0.80 13.94
C SER A 20 -10.86 -0.86 15.45
N ASN A 21 -10.79 -2.07 16.00
CA ASN A 21 -10.36 -2.28 17.39
C ASN A 21 -8.83 -2.24 17.54
N ASP A 22 -8.09 -2.27 16.43
CA ASP A 22 -6.64 -2.04 16.43
C ASP A 22 -6.38 -0.53 16.60
N LEU A 23 -5.72 -0.16 17.69
CA LEU A 23 -5.46 1.24 18.04
C LEU A 23 -4.69 2.01 16.95
N ARG A 24 -3.75 1.36 16.25
CA ARG A 24 -2.97 2.01 15.19
C ARG A 24 -3.86 2.28 13.98
N VAL A 25 -4.69 1.31 13.60
CA VAL A 25 -5.64 1.48 12.50
C VAL A 25 -6.68 2.53 12.86
N ALA A 26 -7.23 2.50 14.07
CA ALA A 26 -8.20 3.48 14.55
C ALA A 26 -7.63 4.90 14.55
N ALA A 27 -6.37 5.09 14.96
CA ALA A 27 -5.71 6.39 14.91
C ALA A 27 -5.57 6.91 13.46
N ASN A 28 -5.16 6.06 12.52
CA ASN A 28 -5.08 6.41 11.11
C ASN A 28 -6.46 6.76 10.53
N GLN A 29 -7.52 6.01 10.91
CA GLN A 29 -8.90 6.30 10.53
C GLN A 29 -9.33 7.69 11.04
N SER A 30 -9.14 7.96 12.33
CA SER A 30 -9.50 9.24 12.94
C SER A 30 -8.79 10.41 12.27
N MET A 31 -7.46 10.32 12.06
CA MET A 31 -6.70 11.38 11.39
C MET A 31 -7.16 11.59 9.94
N THR A 32 -7.44 10.50 9.23
CA THR A 32 -7.89 10.56 7.84
C THR A 32 -9.26 11.22 7.73
N ILE A 33 -10.21 10.82 8.59
CA ILE A 33 -11.56 11.39 8.66
C ILE A 33 -11.48 12.87 9.03
N GLU A 34 -10.74 13.21 10.07
CA GLU A 34 -10.57 14.62 10.50
C GLU A 34 -10.01 15.48 9.37
N TRP A 35 -8.95 15.03 8.70
CA TRP A 35 -8.37 15.76 7.57
C TRP A 35 -9.36 15.88 6.41
N TRP A 36 -10.09 14.81 6.10
CA TRP A 36 -11.08 14.81 5.03
C TRP A 36 -12.21 15.81 5.28
N GLU A 37 -12.76 15.83 6.49
CA GLU A 37 -13.86 16.72 6.83
C GLU A 37 -13.42 18.19 6.98
N THR A 38 -12.22 18.44 7.51
CA THR A 38 -11.82 19.79 7.93
C THR A 38 -10.84 20.49 7.00
N ARG A 39 -10.06 19.76 6.21
CA ARG A 39 -8.93 20.32 5.43
C ARG A 39 -9.03 20.05 3.94
N ARG A 40 -9.76 19.03 3.48
CA ARG A 40 -9.74 18.63 2.06
C ARG A 40 -10.07 19.77 1.10
N SER A 41 -10.94 20.69 1.52
CA SER A 41 -11.38 21.84 0.73
C SER A 41 -10.29 22.87 0.50
N ASP A 42 -9.21 22.86 1.29
CA ASP A 42 -8.05 23.74 1.13
C ASP A 42 -7.13 23.28 0.00
N PHE A 43 -7.34 22.07 -0.53
CA PHE A 43 -6.50 21.43 -1.54
C PHE A 43 -7.25 21.17 -2.85
N GLU A 44 -6.48 20.96 -3.91
CA GLU A 44 -6.97 20.35 -5.15
C GLU A 44 -6.56 18.87 -5.14
N LEU A 45 -7.54 17.98 -5.04
CA LEU A 45 -7.30 16.55 -4.87
C LEU A 45 -7.25 15.84 -6.22
N PHE A 46 -6.39 14.85 -6.36
CA PHE A 46 -6.27 14.04 -7.58
C PHE A 46 -6.14 12.56 -7.26
N ILE A 47 -6.65 11.72 -8.17
CA ILE A 47 -6.52 10.26 -8.13
C ILE A 47 -5.92 9.73 -9.44
N SER A 48 -5.53 8.45 -9.47
CA SER A 48 -5.10 7.77 -10.70
C SER A 48 -6.05 6.63 -11.09
N GLU A 49 -5.89 6.13 -12.30
CA GLU A 49 -6.55 4.90 -12.76
C GLU A 49 -6.31 3.71 -11.85
N LEU A 50 -5.10 3.61 -11.28
CA LEU A 50 -4.74 2.51 -10.40
C LEU A 50 -5.57 2.56 -9.12
N VAL A 51 -5.76 3.76 -8.54
CA VAL A 51 -6.59 3.95 -7.34
C VAL A 51 -8.03 3.54 -7.63
N ILE A 52 -8.60 3.90 -8.77
CA ILE A 52 -9.97 3.48 -9.16
C ILE A 52 -10.05 1.95 -9.25
N ALA A 53 -9.08 1.33 -9.94
CA ALA A 53 -9.04 -0.12 -10.13
C ALA A 53 -8.93 -0.87 -8.79
N GLU A 54 -8.05 -0.44 -7.89
CA GLU A 54 -7.88 -1.06 -6.57
C GLU A 54 -9.08 -0.82 -5.65
N THR A 55 -9.67 0.38 -5.73
CA THR A 55 -10.81 0.77 -4.91
C THR A 55 -12.04 -0.12 -5.16
N GLY A 56 -12.21 -0.56 -6.40
CA GLY A 56 -13.26 -1.48 -6.82
C GLY A 56 -13.08 -2.95 -6.39
N LEU A 57 -11.94 -3.31 -5.79
CA LEU A 57 -11.68 -4.70 -5.39
C LEU A 57 -12.19 -5.03 -3.99
N GLY A 58 -12.51 -6.31 -3.77
CA GLY A 58 -12.87 -6.85 -2.46
C GLY A 58 -14.37 -7.02 -2.27
N ASP A 59 -14.85 -6.73 -1.06
CA ASP A 59 -16.27 -6.77 -0.72
C ASP A 59 -17.05 -5.70 -1.49
N SER A 60 -18.17 -6.08 -2.11
CA SER A 60 -18.93 -5.20 -3.02
C SER A 60 -19.45 -3.95 -2.32
N ASP A 61 -19.95 -4.09 -1.09
CA ASP A 61 -20.54 -2.97 -0.36
C ASP A 61 -19.45 -2.00 0.11
N ALA A 62 -18.30 -2.53 0.54
CA ALA A 62 -17.14 -1.71 0.89
C ALA A 62 -16.55 -0.99 -0.34
N ALA A 63 -16.44 -1.69 -1.47
CA ALA A 63 -15.95 -1.11 -2.72
C ALA A 63 -16.86 0.02 -3.21
N GLN A 64 -18.17 -0.20 -3.19
CA GLN A 64 -19.17 0.79 -3.57
C GLN A 64 -19.03 2.08 -2.76
N LYS A 65 -18.93 1.97 -1.42
CA LYS A 65 -18.72 3.14 -0.55
C LYS A 65 -17.46 3.92 -0.88
N ARG A 66 -16.36 3.23 -1.23
CA ARG A 66 -15.12 3.93 -1.59
C ARG A 66 -15.21 4.59 -2.96
N LEU A 67 -15.90 3.97 -3.93
CA LEU A 67 -16.14 4.57 -5.24
C LEU A 67 -16.98 5.84 -5.12
N GLU A 68 -18.00 5.85 -4.27
CA GLU A 68 -18.83 7.03 -3.98
C GLU A 68 -18.01 8.22 -3.44
N VAL A 69 -16.95 7.95 -2.67
CA VAL A 69 -16.07 9.00 -2.12
C VAL A 69 -15.23 9.68 -3.19
N ILE A 70 -14.95 9.01 -4.31
CA ILE A 70 -14.01 9.49 -5.32
C ILE A 70 -14.64 9.84 -6.67
N ASP A 71 -15.97 9.74 -6.78
CA ASP A 71 -16.71 9.94 -8.02
C ASP A 71 -16.50 11.35 -8.62
N ASP A 72 -16.30 12.35 -7.76
CA ASP A 72 -16.10 13.75 -8.16
C ASP A 72 -14.62 14.17 -8.26
N LEU A 73 -13.68 13.27 -7.97
CA LEU A 73 -12.26 13.63 -7.93
C LEU A 73 -11.62 13.62 -9.33
N PRO A 74 -10.86 14.66 -9.70
CA PRO A 74 -10.19 14.71 -10.98
C PRO A 74 -9.06 13.68 -11.07
N ARG A 75 -8.86 13.19 -12.29
CA ARG A 75 -7.99 12.06 -12.58
C ARG A 75 -6.71 12.52 -13.24
N LEU A 76 -5.57 12.03 -12.74
CA LEU A 76 -4.28 12.27 -13.36
C LEU A 76 -4.19 11.54 -14.68
N THR A 77 -3.86 12.29 -15.73
CA THR A 77 -3.65 11.73 -17.07
C THR A 77 -2.21 11.25 -17.19
N VAL A 78 -2.02 10.00 -17.61
CA VAL A 78 -0.69 9.45 -17.92
C VAL A 78 -0.27 9.98 -19.29
N THR A 79 0.66 10.94 -19.30
CA THR A 79 1.23 11.50 -20.53
C THR A 79 2.35 10.63 -21.08
N GLU A 80 2.73 10.87 -22.33
CA GLU A 80 3.85 10.15 -22.95
C GLU A 80 5.18 10.42 -22.23
N SER A 81 5.40 11.66 -21.76
CA SER A 81 6.57 12.02 -20.95
C SER A 81 6.66 11.21 -19.65
N VAL A 82 5.53 10.94 -18.99
CA VAL A 82 5.50 10.11 -17.78
C VAL A 82 5.86 8.66 -18.09
N LYS A 83 5.42 8.11 -19.22
CA LYS A 83 5.78 6.75 -19.65
C LYS A 83 7.28 6.63 -19.96
N ILE A 84 7.84 7.62 -20.66
CA ILE A 84 9.27 7.68 -20.96
C ILE A 84 10.07 7.71 -19.65
N LEU A 85 9.68 8.56 -18.70
CA LEU A 85 10.32 8.63 -17.38
C LEU A 85 10.24 7.29 -16.63
N ALA A 86 9.07 6.64 -16.62
CA ALA A 86 8.91 5.34 -15.98
C ALA A 86 9.82 4.27 -16.61
N GLN A 87 9.92 4.25 -17.95
CA GLN A 87 10.79 3.32 -18.67
C GLN A 87 12.26 3.56 -18.35
N MET A 88 12.69 4.83 -18.22
CA MET A 88 14.04 5.18 -17.80
C MET A 88 14.34 4.65 -16.39
N LEU A 89 13.45 4.92 -15.42
CA LEU A 89 13.62 4.45 -14.03
C LEU A 89 13.72 2.92 -13.92
N ILE A 90 12.99 2.20 -14.75
CA ILE A 90 13.09 0.73 -14.83
C ILE A 90 14.42 0.32 -15.46
N SER A 91 14.82 0.96 -16.56
CA SER A 91 16.06 0.62 -17.27
C SER A 91 17.33 0.92 -16.46
N GLU A 92 17.29 1.94 -15.61
CA GLU A 92 18.37 2.31 -14.69
C GLU A 92 18.39 1.46 -13.41
N GLY A 93 17.42 0.56 -13.22
CA GLY A 93 17.32 -0.30 -12.05
C GLY A 93 16.88 0.41 -10.76
N VAL A 94 16.38 1.66 -10.85
CA VAL A 94 15.82 2.40 -9.71
C VAL A 94 14.54 1.75 -9.25
N ILE A 95 13.70 1.34 -10.20
CA ILE A 95 12.50 0.54 -9.96
C ILE A 95 12.76 -0.87 -10.51
N PRO A 96 12.68 -1.93 -9.70
CA PRO A 96 12.86 -3.29 -10.18
C PRO A 96 11.85 -3.61 -11.29
N ASN A 97 12.27 -4.36 -12.30
CA ASN A 97 11.35 -4.76 -13.36
C ASN A 97 10.23 -5.66 -12.79
N GLN A 98 9.10 -5.74 -13.48
CA GLN A 98 7.91 -6.44 -12.97
C GLN A 98 8.18 -7.92 -12.64
N GLU A 99 9.12 -8.55 -13.35
CA GLU A 99 9.55 -9.93 -13.11
C GLU A 99 10.36 -10.07 -11.82
N GLU A 100 11.25 -9.11 -11.52
CA GLU A 100 12.01 -9.02 -10.27
C GLU A 100 11.11 -8.67 -9.09
N GLN A 101 10.15 -7.76 -9.27
CA GLN A 101 9.13 -7.48 -8.25
C GLN A 101 8.36 -8.74 -7.88
N TRP A 102 7.88 -9.51 -8.87
CA TRP A 102 7.19 -10.76 -8.60
C TRP A 102 8.10 -11.82 -7.96
N LYS A 103 9.40 -11.86 -8.31
CA LYS A 103 10.38 -12.77 -7.67
C LYS A 103 10.59 -12.45 -6.19
N LEU A 104 10.56 -11.17 -5.80
CA LEU A 104 10.74 -10.74 -4.40
C LEU A 104 9.47 -10.92 -3.55
N VAL A 105 8.30 -10.84 -4.18
CA VAL A 105 6.97 -10.94 -3.54
C VAL A 105 6.45 -12.40 -3.51
N ALA A 106 6.96 -13.28 -4.37
CA ALA A 106 6.57 -14.68 -4.45
C ALA A 106 7.04 -15.51 -3.23
N ASN A 107 6.16 -15.53 -2.23
CA ASN A 107 6.05 -16.47 -1.11
C ASN A 107 6.19 -17.97 -1.53
N PRO A 108 6.58 -18.89 -0.62
CA PRO A 108 7.04 -20.26 -0.88
C PRO A 108 6.15 -21.17 -1.74
N LEU A 109 4.88 -20.82 -1.96
CA LEU A 109 3.93 -21.57 -2.77
C LEU A 109 4.41 -21.79 -4.22
N ARG A 110 5.19 -20.85 -4.80
CA ARG A 110 5.76 -21.04 -6.14
C ARG A 110 6.85 -22.11 -6.18
N LYS A 111 7.61 -22.28 -5.09
CA LYS A 111 8.59 -23.37 -4.92
C LYS A 111 7.89 -24.72 -4.81
N TRP A 112 6.73 -24.77 -4.13
CA TRP A 112 5.89 -25.97 -4.01
C TRP A 112 5.29 -26.43 -5.34
N GLN A 113 4.81 -25.50 -6.16
CA GLN A 113 4.25 -25.83 -7.48
C GLN A 113 5.30 -26.36 -8.48
N LEU A 114 6.54 -25.88 -8.40
CA LEU A 114 7.64 -26.33 -9.26
C LEU A 114 8.26 -27.67 -8.83
N GLN A 115 8.06 -28.11 -7.59
CA GLN A 115 8.67 -29.34 -7.04
C GLN A 115 7.78 -30.59 -7.09
N GLY A 116 6.54 -30.51 -7.61
CA GLY A 116 5.79 -31.68 -8.09
C GLY A 116 5.60 -32.84 -7.10
N ARG A 117 5.54 -32.60 -5.79
CA ARG A 117 5.22 -33.65 -4.80
C ARG A 117 4.01 -33.26 -3.95
N ALA A 118 2.86 -33.82 -4.31
CA ALA A 118 1.67 -33.80 -3.47
C ALA A 118 1.88 -34.70 -2.24
N GLN A 119 1.75 -34.14 -1.04
CA GLN A 119 1.49 -34.89 0.18
C GLN A 119 0.00 -34.69 0.52
N PRO A 120 -0.80 -35.76 0.67
CA PRO A 120 -2.22 -35.64 0.95
C PRO A 120 -2.43 -35.18 2.41
N GLY A 121 -3.19 -34.09 2.62
CA GLY A 121 -3.68 -33.74 3.97
C GLY A 121 -3.48 -32.31 4.47
N TYR A 122 -3.07 -31.33 3.66
CA TYR A 122 -2.95 -29.94 4.13
C TYR A 122 -4.31 -29.19 4.07
N PRO A 123 -4.89 -28.75 5.20
CA PRO A 123 -6.19 -28.09 5.21
C PRO A 123 -6.08 -26.62 4.75
N VAL A 124 -6.82 -26.28 3.69
CA VAL A 124 -6.93 -24.97 3.01
C VAL A 124 -7.34 -23.81 3.95
N ARG A 125 -7.77 -24.09 5.18
CA ARG A 125 -8.24 -23.07 6.15
C ARG A 125 -7.13 -22.24 6.80
N ARG A 126 -5.84 -22.54 6.59
CA ARG A 126 -4.72 -21.76 7.16
C ARG A 126 -4.25 -20.58 6.31
N LEU A 127 -4.65 -20.52 5.04
CA LEU A 127 -4.22 -19.48 4.10
C LEU A 127 -4.89 -18.11 4.33
N LEU A 128 -6.08 -18.08 4.94
CA LEU A 128 -6.75 -16.81 5.28
C LEU A 128 -6.11 -16.08 6.48
N ARG A 129 -5.36 -16.78 7.34
CA ARG A 129 -4.62 -16.13 8.44
C ARG A 129 -3.28 -15.55 7.98
N GLN A 130 -2.71 -16.05 6.89
CA GLN A 130 -1.47 -15.53 6.31
C GLN A 130 -1.66 -14.23 5.52
N ARG A 131 -2.87 -13.94 5.01
CA ARG A 131 -3.17 -12.66 4.34
C ARG A 131 -2.99 -11.44 5.27
N MET A 132 -3.17 -11.62 6.59
CA MET A 132 -2.92 -10.59 7.61
C MET A 132 -1.45 -10.49 8.06
N GLN A 133 -0.58 -11.43 7.68
CA GLN A 133 0.86 -11.36 7.98
C GLN A 133 1.69 -10.72 6.86
N TYR A 134 1.10 -10.47 5.69
CA TYR A 134 1.79 -9.82 4.57
C TYR A 134 2.06 -8.33 4.77
N GLU A 135 1.67 -7.73 5.91
CA GLU A 135 2.10 -6.39 6.31
C GLU A 135 3.57 -6.35 6.82
N GLU A 136 4.24 -7.49 7.01
CA GLU A 136 5.64 -7.52 7.45
C GLU A 136 6.63 -7.84 6.32
N TYR A 137 6.80 -6.92 5.36
CA TYR A 137 7.89 -7.02 4.39
C TYR A 137 9.27 -6.65 5.01
N PRO A 138 10.39 -7.31 4.63
CA PRO A 138 11.66 -7.24 5.36
C PRO A 138 12.50 -5.97 5.13
N TRP A 139 12.15 -5.10 4.17
CA TRP A 139 12.92 -3.87 3.90
C TRP A 139 12.68 -2.77 4.95
N LYS A 140 11.67 -2.91 5.81
CA LYS A 140 11.51 -2.07 7.02
C LYS A 140 12.44 -2.43 8.20
N ARG A 141 13.31 -3.44 8.06
CA ARG A 141 14.29 -3.85 9.10
C ARG A 141 15.72 -3.34 8.88
N HIS A 142 15.94 -2.33 8.05
CA HIS A 142 17.22 -1.60 8.01
C HIS A 142 17.07 -0.22 8.67
N GLY A 143 16.94 -0.28 9.99
CA GLY A 143 16.93 0.87 10.89
C GLY A 143 17.49 0.46 12.25
N ARG A 144 18.60 -0.30 12.26
CA ARG A 144 19.40 -0.52 13.46
C ARG A 144 20.59 0.42 13.38
N CYS A 145 20.40 1.64 13.88
CA CYS A 145 21.52 2.45 14.34
C CYS A 145 22.19 1.68 15.48
N THR A 146 23.39 1.16 15.21
CA THR A 146 24.30 0.74 16.27
C THR A 146 24.74 2.01 17.00
N ALA A 147 24.12 2.29 18.14
CA ALA A 147 24.69 3.21 19.12
C ALA A 147 25.94 2.54 19.69
N ASN A 148 27.10 2.83 19.09
CA ASN A 148 28.37 2.52 19.72
C ASN A 148 28.54 3.46 20.91
N ALA A 149 28.65 2.85 22.09
CA ALA A 149 29.17 3.49 23.27
C ALA A 149 30.60 4.01 22.98
N SER A 150 30.85 5.27 23.33
CA SER A 150 32.19 5.75 23.64
C SER A 150 32.05 6.69 24.82
N SER A 151 32.29 6.11 25.99
CA SER A 151 32.56 6.80 27.24
C SER A 151 33.82 7.64 27.09
N SER A 152 33.82 8.90 27.54
CA SER A 152 34.99 9.66 27.98
C SER A 152 34.57 10.95 28.71
N MET A 153 34.73 10.93 30.05
CA MET A 153 35.15 12.03 30.96
C MET A 153 34.19 13.23 31.10
N VAL A 154 33.47 13.47 32.21
CA VAL A 154 33.87 13.75 33.61
C VAL A 154 35.05 14.73 33.71
N THR A 155 34.71 15.93 34.22
CA THR A 155 35.52 17.06 34.78
C THR A 155 37.03 17.02 34.66
#